data_AF-R5MQL2-F1
#
_entry.id   AF-R5MQL2-F1
#
_cell.length_a   1.000
_cell.length_b   1.000
_cell.length_c   1.000
_cell.angle_alpha   90.00
_cell.angle_beta   90.00
_cell.angle_gamma   90.00
#
_symmetry.space_group_name_H-M   'P 1'
#
loop_
_entity.id
_entity.type
_entity.pdbx_description
1 polymer ?
#
loop_
_entity_poly.entity_id
_entity_poly.type
_entity_poly.pdbx_seq_one_letter_code
_entity_poly.pdbx_strand_id
1 'polypeptide(L)'
;MSFRMIHENYNVSDLDRSIKFYGDALDLHEVRRKTTDDFIIVYLSNDSSDFELELTWLKEHPQPYDLGECEFHLAFKADDFDSAHKKHEEMGCICFENPEMGIYFIEDPDGYWLEILP
;
A
#
# COMPACT_ATOMS: atom_id res chain seq x y z
N MET A 1 -18.75 24.77 -0.96
CA MET A 1 -18.03 23.85 -0.06
C MET A 1 -17.42 22.77 -0.94
N SER A 2 -16.13 22.49 -0.81
CA SER A 2 -15.40 21.49 -1.60
C SER A 2 -14.83 20.42 -0.66
N PHE A 3 -14.82 19.17 -1.11
CA PHE A 3 -14.29 18.02 -0.38
C PHE A 3 -13.11 17.44 -1.17
N ARG A 4 -12.06 17.02 -0.47
CA ARG A 4 -10.82 16.46 -1.05
C ARG A 4 -10.53 15.12 -0.38
N MET A 5 -10.22 14.11 -1.17
CA MET A 5 -9.70 12.84 -0.66
C MET A 5 -8.24 13.06 -0.23
N ILE A 6 -7.89 12.59 0.97
CA ILE A 6 -6.57 12.87 1.57
C ILE A 6 -5.84 11.60 2.01
N HIS A 7 -6.54 10.50 2.25
CA HIS A 7 -5.91 9.21 2.54
C HIS A 7 -6.84 8.03 2.22
N GLU A 8 -6.23 6.86 2.09
CA GLU A 8 -6.85 5.53 2.17
C GLU A 8 -6.29 4.82 3.40
N ASN A 9 -7.11 4.10 4.17
CA ASN A 9 -6.64 3.37 5.35
C ASN A 9 -6.60 1.86 5.10
N TYR A 10 -5.46 1.24 5.42
CA TYR A 10 -5.31 -0.20 5.56
C TYR A 10 -5.03 -0.60 7.01
N ASN A 11 -5.61 -1.73 7.39
CA ASN A 11 -5.36 -2.36 8.67
C ASN A 11 -4.32 -3.44 8.49
N VAL A 12 -3.21 -3.35 9.24
CA VAL A 12 -2.07 -4.25 9.07
C VAL A 12 -1.80 -5.00 10.35
N SER A 13 -1.40 -6.28 10.24
CA SER A 13 -1.06 -7.14 11.38
C SER A 13 0.37 -6.91 11.89
N ASP A 14 1.28 -6.46 11.01
CA ASP A 14 2.67 -6.13 11.33
C ASP A 14 3.04 -4.79 10.69
N LEU A 15 3.16 -3.75 11.53
CA LEU A 15 3.42 -2.38 11.10
C LEU A 15 4.80 -2.22 10.46
N ASP A 16 5.85 -2.79 11.04
CA ASP A 16 7.21 -2.60 10.56
C ASP A 16 7.42 -3.33 9.23
N ARG A 17 6.85 -4.53 9.09
CA ARG A 17 6.83 -5.28 7.82
C ARG A 17 6.12 -4.49 6.72
N SER A 18 5.00 -3.86 7.05
CA SER A 18 4.22 -3.05 6.10
C SER A 18 4.97 -1.79 5.68
N ILE A 19 5.52 -1.02 6.63
CA ILE A 19 6.32 0.18 6.34
C ILE A 19 7.50 -0.17 5.42
N LYS A 20 8.19 -1.29 5.71
CA LYS A 20 9.30 -1.75 4.86
C LYS A 20 8.82 -2.11 3.45
N PHE A 21 7.70 -2.84 3.31
CA PHE A 21 7.16 -3.19 2.01
C PHE A 21 6.82 -1.95 1.18
N TYR A 22 6.09 -0.98 1.75
CA TYR A 22 5.68 0.22 1.04
C TYR A 22 6.84 1.14 0.67
N GLY A 23 7.86 1.24 1.53
CA GLY A 23 9.11 1.94 1.20
C GLY A 23 9.88 1.23 0.08
N ASP A 24 10.02 -0.09 0.16
CA ASP A 24 10.77 -0.85 -0.84
C ASP A 24 10.04 -0.91 -2.18
N ALA A 25 8.74 -1.18 -2.22
CA ALA A 25 7.97 -1.33 -3.46
C ALA A 25 7.70 0.03 -4.11
N LEU A 26 7.10 0.95 -3.34
CA LEU A 26 6.45 2.16 -3.85
C LEU A 26 7.15 3.47 -3.45
N ASP A 27 8.29 3.39 -2.76
CA ASP A 27 9.04 4.56 -2.27
C ASP A 27 8.20 5.46 -1.35
N LEU A 28 7.27 4.86 -0.59
CA LEU A 28 6.46 5.57 0.40
C LEU A 28 7.16 5.58 1.76
N HIS A 29 7.24 6.76 2.37
CA HIS A 29 7.95 6.98 3.63
C HIS A 29 7.02 7.54 4.69
N GLU A 30 7.29 7.22 5.96
CA GLU A 30 6.54 7.77 7.09
C GLU A 30 6.68 9.28 7.18
N VAL A 31 5.54 9.98 7.08
CA VAL A 31 5.46 11.44 7.21
C VAL A 31 4.79 11.87 8.52
N ARG A 32 4.01 10.98 9.15
CA ARG A 32 3.29 11.26 10.39
C ARG A 32 2.94 9.98 11.14
N ARG A 33 2.99 10.04 12.48
CA ARG A 33 2.62 8.93 13.36
C ARG A 33 1.77 9.39 14.54
N LYS A 34 0.81 8.53 14.92
CA LYS A 34 0.02 8.66 16.13
C LYS A 34 0.09 7.35 16.92
N THR A 35 0.43 7.46 18.20
CA THR A 35 0.55 6.30 19.10
C THR A 35 -0.39 6.48 20.28
N THR A 36 -1.16 5.44 20.57
CA THR A 36 -2.01 5.32 21.76
C THR A 36 -1.68 4.04 22.51
N ASP A 37 -2.40 3.77 23.59
CA ASP A 37 -2.26 2.53 24.34
C ASP A 37 -2.80 1.32 23.53
N ASP A 38 -3.78 1.53 22.66
CA ASP A 38 -4.48 0.45 21.94
C ASP A 38 -3.96 0.25 20.51
N PHE A 39 -3.49 1.32 19.85
CA PHE A 39 -3.15 1.29 18.44
C PHE A 39 -2.01 2.25 18.06
N ILE A 40 -1.45 2.01 16.88
CA ILE A 40 -0.54 2.92 16.19
C ILE A 40 -1.09 3.19 14.79
N ILE A 41 -1.09 4.45 14.40
CA ILE A 41 -1.38 4.88 13.03
C ILE A 41 -0.11 5.51 12.46
N VAL A 42 0.25 5.11 11.24
CA VAL A 42 1.36 5.68 10.47
C VAL A 42 0.83 6.12 9.11
N TYR A 43 1.17 7.34 8.70
CA TYR A 43 0.86 7.86 7.38
C TYR A 43 2.10 7.78 6.51
N LEU A 44 1.98 7.14 5.36
CA LEU A 44 3.02 7.00 4.35
C LEU A 44 2.72 7.88 3.15
N SER A 45 3.72 8.53 2.59
CA SER A 45 3.60 9.38 1.41
C SER A 45 4.95 9.52 0.68
N ASN A 46 4.95 10.19 -0.47
CA ASN A 46 6.13 10.56 -1.24
C ASN A 46 5.90 11.93 -1.92
N ASP A 47 6.88 12.41 -2.67
CA ASP A 47 6.81 13.73 -3.31
C ASP A 47 5.84 13.80 -4.51
N SER A 48 5.21 12.68 -4.90
CA SER A 48 4.34 12.61 -6.07
C SER A 48 2.90 13.06 -5.81
N SER A 49 2.44 13.09 -4.55
CA SER A 49 1.04 13.43 -4.20
C SER A 49 0.88 13.85 -2.74
N ASP A 50 -0.07 14.75 -2.46
CA ASP A 50 -0.50 15.05 -1.07
C ASP A 50 -1.42 13.95 -0.47
N PHE A 51 -1.73 12.89 -1.21
CA PHE A 51 -2.54 11.77 -0.73
C PHE A 51 -1.67 10.82 0.10
N GLU A 52 -2.17 10.37 1.24
CA GLU A 52 -1.44 9.51 2.18
C GLU A 52 -2.01 8.09 2.21
N LEU A 53 -1.15 7.08 2.37
CA LEU A 53 -1.58 5.76 2.80
C LEU A 53 -1.53 5.69 4.32
N GLU A 54 -2.67 5.51 4.98
CA GLU A 54 -2.78 5.36 6.43
C GLU A 54 -2.71 3.88 6.82
N LEU A 55 -1.67 3.47 7.55
CA LEU A 55 -1.57 2.14 8.15
C LEU A 55 -2.03 2.18 9.61
N THR A 56 -3.03 1.38 9.94
CA THR A 56 -3.55 1.22 11.31
C THR A 56 -3.18 -0.16 11.84
N TRP A 57 -2.37 -0.19 12.90
CA TRP A 57 -1.96 -1.39 13.61
C TRP A 57 -2.59 -1.43 15.00
N LEU A 58 -3.40 -2.46 15.29
CA LEU A 58 -4.03 -2.67 16.59
C LEU A 58 -3.18 -3.64 17.42
N LYS A 59 -2.79 -3.24 18.63
CA LYS A 59 -1.84 -4.03 19.45
C LYS A 59 -2.40 -5.39 19.89
N GLU A 60 -3.72 -5.49 20.02
CA GLU A 60 -4.42 -6.73 20.41
C GLU A 60 -4.97 -7.51 19.20
N HIS A 61 -4.53 -7.19 17.97
CA HIS A 61 -4.96 -7.88 16.74
C HIS A 61 -3.76 -8.37 15.92
N PRO A 62 -3.05 -9.42 16.39
CA PRO A 62 -1.84 -9.91 15.71
C PRO A 62 -2.11 -10.76 14.45
N GLN A 63 -3.36 -11.17 14.22
CA GLN A 63 -3.74 -11.96 13.04
C GLN A 63 -3.99 -11.09 11.80
N PRO A 64 -3.86 -11.66 10.58
CA PRO A 64 -4.27 -10.98 9.36
C PRO A 64 -5.77 -10.63 9.36
N TYR A 65 -6.11 -9.57 8.64
CA TYR A 65 -7.49 -9.15 8.44
C TYR A 65 -8.14 -10.00 7.34
N ASP A 66 -9.43 -10.29 7.50
CA ASP A 66 -10.25 -10.90 6.44
C ASP A 66 -10.72 -9.80 5.49
N LEU A 67 -10.10 -9.73 4.31
CA LEU A 67 -10.39 -8.74 3.27
C LEU A 67 -11.57 -9.15 2.37
N GLY A 68 -12.20 -10.29 2.63
CA GLY A 68 -13.28 -10.83 1.81
C GLY A 68 -12.79 -11.24 0.42
N GLU A 69 -13.43 -10.70 -0.62
CA GLU A 69 -13.13 -11.05 -2.02
C GLU A 69 -12.02 -10.19 -2.65
N CYS A 70 -11.49 -9.18 -1.93
CA CYS A 70 -10.46 -8.26 -2.44
C CYS A 70 -10.80 -7.57 -3.79
N GLU A 71 -12.08 -7.32 -4.07
CA GLU A 71 -12.55 -6.56 -5.25
C GLU A 71 -12.40 -5.02 -5.06
N PHE A 72 -11.27 -4.59 -4.52
CA PHE A 72 -10.88 -3.20 -4.36
C PHE A 72 -9.35 -3.08 -4.37
N HIS A 73 -8.84 -1.90 -4.72
CA HIS A 73 -7.41 -1.65 -4.74
C HIS A 73 -7.12 -0.15 -4.63
N LEU A 74 -5.90 0.16 -4.18
CA LEU A 74 -5.31 1.49 -4.36
C LEU A 74 -4.42 1.46 -5.60
N ALA A 75 -4.62 2.42 -6.49
CA ALA A 75 -3.91 2.51 -7.77
C ALA A 75 -2.75 3.50 -7.71
N PHE A 76 -1.64 3.14 -8.36
CA PHE A 76 -0.43 3.93 -8.50
C PHE A 76 -0.07 4.03 -9.98
N LYS A 77 0.32 5.23 -10.41
CA LYS A 77 0.94 5.44 -11.71
C LYS A 77 2.45 5.41 -11.55
N ALA A 78 3.13 4.58 -12.34
CA ALA A 78 4.58 4.51 -12.41
C ALA A 78 5.09 5.32 -13.60
N ASP A 79 6.01 6.26 -13.35
CA ASP A 79 6.65 7.04 -14.43
C ASP A 79 7.56 6.18 -15.33
N ASP A 80 8.16 5.14 -14.76
CA ASP A 80 8.91 4.10 -15.46
C ASP A 80 8.31 2.73 -15.15
N PHE A 81 7.29 2.37 -15.93
CA PHE A 81 6.52 1.15 -15.76
C PHE A 81 7.36 -0.13 -15.88
N ASP A 82 8.29 -0.17 -16.85
CA ASP A 82 9.12 -1.35 -17.08
C ASP A 82 10.09 -1.58 -15.91
N SER A 83 10.70 -0.51 -15.39
CA SER A 83 11.57 -0.60 -14.21
C SER A 83 10.78 -0.98 -12.95
N ALA A 84 9.57 -0.44 -12.78
CA ALA A 84 8.69 -0.79 -11.66
C ALA A 84 8.26 -2.26 -11.72
N HIS A 85 7.90 -2.76 -12.90
CA HIS A 85 7.51 -4.17 -13.10
C HIS A 85 8.67 -5.09 -12.73
N LYS A 86 9.86 -4.86 -13.30
CA LYS A 86 11.05 -5.66 -12.99
C LYS A 86 11.39 -5.66 -11.49
N LYS A 87 11.30 -4.51 -10.84
CA LYS A 87 11.53 -4.38 -9.39
C LYS A 87 10.54 -5.23 -8.60
N HIS A 88 9.25 -5.16 -8.92
CA HIS A 88 8.21 -5.93 -8.24
C HIS A 88 8.32 -7.44 -8.54
N GLU A 89 8.78 -7.83 -9.73
CA GLU A 89 9.12 -9.21 -10.07
C GLU A 89 10.29 -9.72 -9.20
N GLU A 90 11.36 -8.95 -9.06
CA GLU A 90 12.52 -9.29 -8.20
C GLU A 90 12.14 -9.37 -6.71
N MET A 91 11.19 -8.55 -6.27
CA MET A 91 10.61 -8.61 -4.93
C MET A 91 9.67 -9.80 -4.74
N GLY A 92 9.19 -10.42 -5.82
CA GLY A 92 8.25 -11.53 -5.79
C GLY A 92 6.87 -11.14 -5.25
N CYS A 93 6.44 -9.89 -5.43
CA CYS A 93 5.17 -9.39 -4.90
C CYS A 93 4.07 -9.21 -5.96
N ILE A 94 4.36 -9.46 -7.24
CA ILE A 94 3.33 -9.46 -8.30
C ILE A 94 2.36 -10.62 -8.07
N CYS A 95 1.08 -10.31 -7.88
CA CYS A 95 0.03 -11.31 -7.65
C CYS A 95 -0.87 -11.55 -8.88
N PHE A 96 -0.96 -10.57 -9.78
CA PHE A 96 -1.76 -10.67 -11.00
C PHE A 96 -1.25 -9.73 -12.09
N GLU A 97 -1.36 -10.16 -13.36
CA GLU A 97 -0.96 -9.37 -14.52
C GLU A 97 -2.05 -9.37 -15.59
N ASN A 98 -2.31 -8.21 -16.19
CA ASN A 98 -3.20 -8.09 -17.34
C ASN A 98 -2.52 -7.33 -18.49
N PRO A 99 -1.77 -8.06 -19.35
CA PRO A 99 -1.05 -7.46 -20.47
C PRO A 99 -1.95 -6.77 -21.51
N GLU A 100 -3.21 -7.20 -21.65
CA GLU A 100 -4.16 -6.57 -22.58
C GLU A 100 -4.56 -5.17 -22.14
N MET A 101 -4.66 -4.96 -20.83
CA MET A 101 -4.94 -3.65 -20.23
C MET A 101 -3.68 -2.83 -19.93
N GLY A 102 -2.50 -3.45 -19.99
CA GLY A 102 -1.23 -2.80 -19.69
C GLY A 102 -1.05 -2.47 -18.20
N ILE A 103 -1.59 -3.31 -17.31
CA ILE A 103 -1.52 -3.13 -15.85
C ILE A 103 -1.06 -4.42 -15.17
N TYR A 104 -0.59 -4.29 -13.93
CA TYR A 104 -0.35 -5.42 -13.03
C TYR A 104 -0.70 -5.03 -11.60
N PHE A 105 -0.81 -6.03 -10.74
CA PHE A 105 -1.10 -5.86 -9.33
C PHE A 105 0.02 -6.46 -8.49
N ILE A 106 0.36 -5.76 -7.41
CA ILE A 106 1.17 -6.31 -6.33
C ILE A 106 0.30 -6.55 -5.10
N GLU A 107 0.65 -7.55 -4.32
CA GLU A 107 0.01 -7.85 -3.04
C GLU A 107 0.92 -7.39 -1.90
N ASP A 108 0.36 -6.64 -0.96
CA ASP A 108 1.05 -6.25 0.26
C ASP A 108 1.15 -7.43 1.25
N PRO A 109 1.88 -7.29 2.39
CA PRO A 109 2.07 -8.38 3.33
C PRO A 109 0.79 -8.88 4.05
N ASP A 110 -0.31 -8.14 3.96
CA ASP A 110 -1.60 -8.43 4.60
C ASP A 110 -2.69 -8.79 3.57
N GLY A 111 -2.37 -8.82 2.27
CA GLY A 111 -3.25 -9.27 1.19
C GLY A 111 -3.93 -8.15 0.40
N TYR A 112 -3.60 -6.89 0.67
CA TYR A 112 -4.14 -5.75 -0.08
C TYR A 112 -3.54 -5.70 -1.48
N TRP A 113 -4.42 -5.58 -2.48
CA TRP A 113 -4.00 -5.45 -3.87
C TRP A 113 -3.77 -3.99 -4.23
N LEU A 114 -2.66 -3.74 -4.91
CA LEU A 114 -2.21 -2.42 -5.33
C LEU A 114 -2.04 -2.46 -6.85
N GLU A 115 -2.82 -1.66 -7.58
CA GLU A 115 -2.77 -1.59 -9.04
C GLU A 115 -1.62 -0.69 -9.50
N ILE A 116 -0.81 -1.16 -10.44
CA ILE A 116 0.25 -0.37 -11.06
C ILE A 116 -0.11 -0.10 -12.52
N LEU A 117 -0.10 1.18 -12.89
CA LEU A 117 -0.40 1.68 -14.23
C LEU A 117 0.81 2.42 -14.84
N PRO A 118 0.97 2.41 -16.17
CA PRO A 118 1.95 3.24 -16.89
C PRO A 118 1.52 4.72 -16.95
#